data_AF-A0A0F7H130-F1
#
_entry.id   AF-A0A0F7H130-F1
#
_cell.length_a   1.000
_cell.length_b   1.000
_cell.length_c   1.000
_cell.angle_alpha   90.00
_cell.angle_beta   90.00
_cell.angle_gamma   90.00
#
_symmetry.space_group_name_H-M   'P 1'
#
loop_
_entity.id
_entity.type
_entity.pdbx_description
1 polymer ?
#
loop_
_entity_poly.entity_id
_entity_poly.type
_entity_poly.pdbx_seq_one_letter_code
_entity_poly.pdbx_strand_id
1 'polypeptide(L)'
;MAATAIKPFLPLSSLSPWTSCKPISLDALSSSCKFSSSHSTRLQGLVPVSVAFNPSGNYDLPLFEDEDSPKVDPPLPPTEGRFDVVIDNDVIRGLDLSPFQSSTGMASPLSVEPREFLERTIGFTINYTKEDPYDMRELSEFPDIRLWFVRLDSVYPWLPVLLDWRAGELARYAAMLVPHQMSARMGVVFNPEALELFVMKKVFIVYSWLKENNIAKPRLKTCDMARMLGFGIGDELFDLVDNKPHSLP
;
A
#
# COMPACT_ATOMS: atom_id res chain seq x y z
N MET A 1 -40.14 -62.37 -18.34
CA MET A 1 -41.16 -61.29 -18.31
C MET A 1 -40.51 -60.04 -17.72
N ALA A 2 -40.73 -58.89 -18.36
CA ALA A 2 -40.38 -57.49 -17.97
C ALA A 2 -38.89 -57.19 -17.70
N ALA A 3 -38.11 -56.50 -18.54
CA ALA A 3 -38.19 -55.17 -19.20
C ALA A 3 -37.73 -53.97 -18.34
N THR A 4 -36.68 -53.28 -18.84
CA THR A 4 -36.37 -51.83 -18.76
C THR A 4 -35.97 -51.22 -17.40
N ALA A 5 -35.06 -50.24 -17.24
CA ALA A 5 -34.47 -49.25 -18.14
C ALA A 5 -33.10 -48.73 -17.60
N ILE A 6 -32.29 -48.14 -18.49
CA ILE A 6 -31.06 -47.37 -18.23
C ILE A 6 -31.36 -45.87 -18.40
N LYS A 7 -31.02 -45.01 -17.43
CA LYS A 7 -30.18 -43.79 -17.56
C LYS A 7 -30.13 -42.94 -16.27
N PRO A 8 -29.07 -42.11 -16.11
CA PRO A 8 -28.64 -41.53 -14.83
C PRO A 8 -29.12 -40.08 -14.63
N PHE A 9 -29.14 -39.62 -13.38
CA PHE A 9 -29.20 -38.20 -13.04
C PHE A 9 -28.30 -37.91 -11.83
N LEU A 10 -27.33 -37.02 -12.03
CA LEU A 10 -26.65 -36.28 -10.97
C LEU A 10 -27.64 -35.34 -10.28
N PRO A 11 -27.29 -34.84 -9.07
CA PRO A 11 -27.19 -33.40 -8.97
C PRO A 11 -25.87 -32.92 -8.36
N LEU A 12 -25.38 -31.86 -9.00
CA LEU A 12 -24.37 -30.93 -8.55
C LEU A 12 -24.95 -30.03 -7.42
N SER A 13 -24.04 -29.50 -6.60
CA SER A 13 -24.18 -28.25 -5.82
C SER A 13 -24.83 -28.31 -4.44
N SER A 14 -24.04 -28.04 -3.40
CA SER A 14 -24.17 -26.76 -2.68
C SER A 14 -22.85 -26.41 -1.97
N LEU A 15 -22.16 -25.42 -2.54
CA LEU A 15 -21.15 -24.61 -1.87
C LEU A 15 -21.90 -23.60 -0.99
N SER A 16 -21.65 -23.61 0.32
CA SER A 16 -22.06 -22.53 1.21
C SER A 16 -20.88 -21.56 1.41
N PRO A 17 -21.06 -20.25 1.16
CA PRO A 17 -20.00 -19.26 1.23
C PRO A 17 -19.90 -18.53 2.58
N TRP A 18 -18.74 -17.91 2.78
CA TRP A 18 -18.41 -16.81 3.69
C TRP A 18 -18.29 -17.08 5.20
N THR A 19 -17.04 -17.29 5.62
CA THR A 19 -16.58 -16.95 6.97
C THR A 19 -16.45 -15.43 7.10
N SER A 20 -17.39 -14.83 7.83
CA SER A 20 -17.29 -13.47 8.36
C SER A 20 -16.24 -13.43 9.47
N CYS A 21 -15.11 -12.75 9.25
CA CYS A 21 -14.12 -12.51 10.29
C CYS A 21 -14.59 -11.33 11.15
N LYS A 22 -15.28 -11.60 12.26
CA LYS A 22 -15.42 -10.62 13.35
C LYS A 22 -14.20 -10.74 14.27
N PRO A 23 -13.59 -9.64 14.72
CA PRO A 23 -12.49 -9.70 15.68
C PRO A 23 -13.02 -10.19 17.03
N ILE A 24 -12.45 -11.30 17.52
CA ILE A 24 -12.69 -11.79 18.88
C ILE A 24 -11.95 -10.85 19.82
N SER A 25 -12.70 -10.25 20.74
CA SER A 25 -12.17 -9.51 21.89
C SER A 25 -11.43 -10.48 22.80
N LEU A 26 -10.20 -10.17 23.18
CA LEU A 26 -9.43 -10.98 24.11
C LEU A 26 -8.78 -10.08 25.17
N ASP A 27 -9.46 -10.05 26.31
CA ASP A 27 -8.91 -9.59 27.58
C ASP A 27 -7.75 -10.50 28.02
N ALA A 28 -6.70 -9.84 28.50
CA ALA A 28 -5.70 -10.26 29.48
C ALA A 28 -5.06 -11.65 29.38
N LEU A 29 -3.75 -11.67 29.09
CA LEU A 29 -2.78 -12.27 30.01
C LEU A 29 -1.37 -11.69 29.77
N SER A 30 -0.84 -11.07 30.82
CA SER A 30 0.50 -10.53 30.89
C SER A 30 1.55 -11.63 30.83
N SER A 31 2.58 -11.46 30.02
CA SER A 31 3.88 -12.10 30.25
C SER A 31 4.98 -11.15 29.78
N SER A 32 5.75 -10.71 30.76
CA SER A 32 6.75 -9.67 30.68
C SER A 32 7.99 -10.11 29.88
N CYS A 33 8.23 -9.50 28.73
CA CYS A 33 9.55 -9.40 28.12
C CYS A 33 10.10 -8.00 28.42
N LYS A 34 11.12 -7.94 29.29
CA LYS A 34 11.79 -6.69 29.65
C LYS A 34 12.70 -6.28 28.51
N PHE A 35 12.24 -5.37 27.65
CA PHE A 35 13.13 -4.52 26.87
C PHE A 35 13.55 -3.33 27.74
N SER A 36 14.85 -3.22 28.03
CA SER A 36 15.41 -2.04 28.67
C SER A 36 15.37 -0.88 27.68
N SER A 37 14.34 -0.05 27.76
CA SER A 37 14.32 1.25 27.10
C SER A 37 15.25 2.19 27.89
N SER A 38 16.33 2.64 27.27
CA SER A 38 17.08 3.79 27.77
C SER A 38 16.15 5.00 27.77
N HIS A 39 15.81 5.50 28.96
CA HIS A 39 15.03 6.72 29.15
C HIS A 39 15.71 7.90 28.46
N SER A 40 15.15 8.32 27.32
CA SER A 40 15.31 9.68 26.83
C SER A 40 14.11 10.46 27.34
N THR A 41 14.33 11.31 28.34
CA THR A 41 13.38 12.33 28.77
C THR A 41 13.18 13.31 27.62
N ARG A 42 12.24 13.02 26.73
CA ARG A 42 11.60 14.03 25.89
C ARG A 42 10.18 14.21 26.40
N LEU A 43 9.89 15.46 26.76
CA LEU A 43 8.58 15.94 27.16
C LEU A 43 7.51 15.36 26.25
N GLN A 44 6.44 14.90 26.89
CA GLN A 44 5.18 14.50 26.30
C GLN A 44 4.57 15.72 25.59
N GLY A 45 5.04 15.96 24.37
CA GLY A 45 4.50 16.94 23.44
C GLY A 45 3.43 16.27 22.60
N LEU A 46 2.22 16.83 22.62
CA LEU A 46 1.18 16.54 21.64
C LEU A 46 1.76 16.75 20.25
N VAL A 47 1.99 15.70 19.47
CA VAL A 47 2.35 15.83 18.05
C VAL A 47 1.27 15.14 17.22
N PRO A 48 0.37 15.88 16.57
CA PRO A 48 -0.26 15.35 15.39
C PRO A 48 0.78 15.50 14.27
N VAL A 49 1.64 14.50 14.07
CA VAL A 49 2.36 14.41 12.79
C VAL A 49 1.36 13.89 11.78
N SER A 50 0.41 14.74 11.40
CA SER A 50 -0.44 14.54 10.25
C SER A 50 0.46 14.74 9.03
N VAL A 51 1.14 13.69 8.57
CA VAL A 51 1.82 13.74 7.27
C VAL A 51 0.72 13.82 6.23
N ALA A 52 0.72 14.93 5.50
CA ALA A 52 -0.37 15.27 4.61
C ALA A 52 0.12 15.37 3.17
N PHE A 53 -0.55 14.65 2.26
CA PHE A 53 -0.19 14.59 0.85
C PHE A 53 -1.36 15.00 -0.01
N ASN A 54 -1.08 15.70 -1.11
CA ASN A 54 -2.05 16.01 -2.13
C ASN A 54 -1.95 14.95 -3.26
N PRO A 55 -2.64 13.78 -3.19
CA PRO A 55 -2.68 12.88 -4.34
C PRO A 55 -3.53 13.56 -5.41
N SER A 56 -2.87 13.98 -6.48
CA SER A 56 -3.47 14.47 -7.72
C SER A 56 -4.63 15.45 -7.55
N GLY A 57 -4.37 16.67 -7.05
CA GLY A 57 -4.89 17.98 -7.47
C GLY A 57 -6.38 18.23 -7.80
N ASN A 58 -7.28 17.26 -7.76
CA ASN A 58 -8.66 17.37 -8.26
C ASN A 58 -9.65 17.54 -7.10
N TYR A 59 -9.43 18.59 -6.30
CA TYR A 59 -10.22 18.89 -5.10
C TYR A 59 -11.09 20.14 -5.34
N ASP A 60 -12.15 20.02 -6.13
CA ASP A 60 -13.19 21.05 -6.19
C ASP A 60 -14.31 20.70 -5.21
N LEU A 61 -14.04 20.95 -3.92
CA LEU A 61 -15.03 20.95 -2.84
C LEU A 61 -15.26 22.41 -2.42
N PRO A 62 -16.50 22.92 -2.39
CA PRO A 62 -16.74 24.29 -2.00
C PRO A 62 -16.71 24.44 -0.47
N LEU A 63 -16.14 25.58 -0.05
CA LEU A 63 -16.67 26.51 0.97
C LEU A 63 -15.88 26.66 2.29
N PHE A 64 -15.61 27.94 2.58
CA PHE A 64 -15.04 28.60 3.76
C PHE A 64 -13.51 28.59 3.87
N GLU A 65 -12.92 29.67 3.33
CA GLU A 65 -11.51 30.02 3.43
C GLU A 65 -11.21 30.62 4.81
N ASP A 66 -10.42 29.92 5.63
CA ASP A 66 -9.67 30.53 6.74
C ASP A 66 -8.19 30.59 6.31
N GLU A 67 -7.70 31.80 6.03
CA GLU A 67 -6.45 32.08 5.29
C GLU A 67 -5.13 31.67 5.97
N ASP A 68 -5.10 31.33 7.26
CA ASP A 68 -3.84 31.23 8.03
C ASP A 68 -3.17 29.84 8.04
N SER A 69 -3.12 29.21 6.87
CA SER A 69 -3.17 27.76 6.81
C SER A 69 -2.31 27.13 5.70
N PRO A 70 -1.21 26.38 5.98
CA PRO A 70 -0.40 25.80 4.90
C PRO A 70 -1.23 24.86 4.02
N LYS A 71 -1.29 25.19 2.72
CA LYS A 71 -1.87 24.39 1.64
C LYS A 71 -0.77 23.52 1.05
N VAL A 72 -1.03 22.24 0.84
CA VAL A 72 -0.03 21.29 0.30
C VAL A 72 0.06 21.46 -1.22
N ASP A 73 1.28 21.67 -1.72
CA ASP A 73 1.55 21.81 -3.16
C ASP A 73 1.12 20.55 -3.95
N PRO A 74 0.60 20.71 -5.19
CA PRO A 74 0.23 19.58 -6.03
C PRO A 74 1.47 18.76 -6.46
N PRO A 75 1.30 17.45 -6.75
CA PRO A 75 2.41 16.58 -7.12
C PRO A 75 2.97 16.97 -8.50
N LEU A 76 4.24 16.65 -8.72
CA LEU A 76 4.89 16.86 -10.01
C LEU A 76 4.25 15.97 -11.09
N PRO A 77 4.32 16.35 -12.38
CA PRO A 77 3.81 15.50 -13.44
C PRO A 77 4.52 14.14 -13.46
N PRO A 78 3.83 13.08 -13.94
CA PRO A 78 4.40 11.75 -14.09
C PRO A 78 5.74 11.73 -14.84
N THR A 79 6.58 10.78 -14.47
CA THR A 79 7.86 10.55 -15.14
C THR A 79 7.63 9.95 -16.54
N GLU A 80 8.29 10.51 -17.55
CA GLU A 80 8.19 10.02 -18.93
C GLU A 80 8.74 8.60 -19.05
N GLY A 81 8.04 7.74 -19.80
CA GLY A 81 8.46 6.36 -20.02
C GLY A 81 8.22 5.41 -18.83
N ARG A 82 7.42 5.83 -17.84
CA ARG A 82 6.99 4.96 -16.74
C ARG A 82 6.09 3.82 -17.22
N PHE A 83 6.12 2.70 -16.50
CA PHE A 83 5.12 1.65 -16.68
C PHE A 83 3.78 2.14 -16.14
N ASP A 84 2.77 2.19 -16.99
CA ASP A 84 1.42 2.59 -16.58
C ASP A 84 0.51 1.36 -16.49
N VAL A 85 0.05 1.07 -15.28
CA VAL A 85 -0.86 -0.04 -15.00
C VAL A 85 -2.27 0.51 -15.00
N VAL A 86 -3.04 0.14 -16.01
CA VAL A 86 -4.44 0.54 -16.14
C VAL A 86 -5.32 -0.51 -15.50
N ILE A 87 -6.17 -0.10 -14.55
CA ILE A 87 -7.15 -0.96 -13.89
C ILE A 87 -8.54 -0.33 -13.99
N ASP A 88 -9.56 -1.17 -14.07
CA ASP A 88 -10.97 -0.77 -14.13
C ASP A 88 -11.80 -1.49 -13.08
N ASN A 89 -13.12 -1.23 -13.07
CA ASN A 89 -14.05 -1.82 -12.12
C ASN A 89 -14.05 -3.36 -12.14
N ASP A 90 -13.90 -3.99 -13.31
CA ASP A 90 -13.98 -5.45 -13.45
C ASP A 90 -12.71 -6.10 -12.92
N VAL A 91 -11.55 -5.52 -13.24
CA VAL A 91 -10.25 -5.91 -12.67
C VAL A 91 -10.27 -5.80 -11.14
N ILE A 92 -10.79 -4.69 -10.61
CA ILE A 92 -10.87 -4.45 -9.16
C ILE A 92 -11.79 -5.48 -8.49
N ARG A 93 -12.99 -5.70 -9.03
CA ARG A 93 -13.97 -6.67 -8.49
C ARG A 93 -13.46 -8.11 -8.54
N GLY A 94 -12.75 -8.48 -9.61
CA GLY A 94 -12.13 -9.81 -9.76
C GLY A 94 -10.85 -9.99 -8.95
N LEU A 95 -10.36 -8.92 -8.31
CA LEU A 95 -9.03 -8.87 -7.70
C LEU A 95 -7.93 -9.27 -8.70
N ASP A 96 -8.12 -9.03 -9.99
CA ASP A 96 -7.24 -9.55 -11.03
C ASP A 96 -5.92 -8.76 -11.07
N LEU A 97 -4.79 -9.46 -10.99
CA LEU A 97 -3.46 -8.87 -11.10
C LEU A 97 -2.88 -8.98 -12.51
N SER A 98 -3.60 -9.61 -13.46
CA SER A 98 -3.13 -9.76 -14.83
C SER A 98 -2.74 -8.43 -15.50
N PRO A 99 -3.43 -7.29 -15.29
CA PRO A 99 -3.03 -6.01 -15.91
C PRO A 99 -1.69 -5.51 -15.37
N PHE A 100 -1.43 -5.70 -14.07
CA PHE A 100 -0.15 -5.37 -13.47
C PHE A 100 0.96 -6.23 -14.08
N GLN A 101 0.72 -7.53 -14.20
CA GLN A 101 1.67 -8.49 -14.75
C GLN A 101 1.97 -8.24 -16.24
N SER A 102 0.95 -7.91 -17.04
CA SER A 102 1.13 -7.64 -18.47
C SER A 102 1.83 -6.31 -18.73
N SER A 103 1.49 -5.25 -17.98
CA SER A 103 2.10 -3.92 -18.17
C SER A 103 3.55 -3.88 -17.69
N THR A 104 3.87 -4.60 -16.62
CA THR A 104 5.23 -4.60 -16.06
C THR A 104 6.09 -5.76 -16.56
N GLY A 105 5.50 -6.84 -17.09
CA GLY A 105 6.23 -8.07 -17.38
C GLY A 105 6.54 -8.92 -16.13
N MET A 106 6.12 -8.49 -14.93
CA MET A 106 6.37 -9.21 -13.67
C MET A 106 5.37 -10.36 -13.44
N ALA A 107 5.41 -11.38 -14.29
CA ALA A 107 4.53 -12.56 -14.17
C ALA A 107 4.72 -13.32 -12.85
N SER A 108 5.91 -13.28 -12.26
CA SER A 108 6.21 -13.87 -10.95
C SER A 108 7.02 -12.88 -10.09
N PRO A 109 6.76 -12.80 -8.78
CA PRO A 109 7.56 -12.00 -7.85
C PRO A 109 9.05 -12.39 -7.81
N LEU A 110 9.38 -13.62 -8.20
CA LEU A 110 10.75 -14.15 -8.22
C LEU A 110 11.52 -13.81 -9.51
N SER A 111 10.84 -13.34 -10.55
CA SER A 111 11.41 -13.09 -11.88
C SER A 111 11.38 -11.59 -12.22
N VAL A 112 11.71 -10.75 -11.25
CA VAL A 112 11.76 -9.30 -11.43
C VAL A 112 13.18 -8.89 -11.78
N GLU A 113 13.37 -8.00 -12.76
CA GLU A 113 14.63 -7.30 -13.02
C GLU A 113 14.55 -5.87 -12.45
N PRO A 114 14.96 -5.62 -11.19
CA PRO A 114 14.59 -4.37 -10.52
C PRO A 114 15.23 -3.12 -11.09
N ARG A 115 16.34 -3.27 -11.82
CA ARG A 115 17.11 -2.14 -12.37
C ARG A 115 16.29 -1.33 -13.36
N GLU A 116 15.56 -1.99 -14.25
CA GLU A 116 14.70 -1.32 -15.24
C GLU A 116 13.56 -0.53 -14.56
N PHE A 117 12.93 -1.12 -13.54
CA PHE A 117 11.84 -0.46 -12.81
C PHE A 117 12.31 0.69 -11.94
N LEU A 118 13.53 0.63 -11.39
CA LEU A 118 14.09 1.75 -10.63
C LEU A 118 14.41 2.97 -11.50
N GLU A 119 14.54 2.79 -12.82
CA GLU A 119 14.74 3.87 -13.78
C GLU A 119 13.42 4.38 -14.35
N ARG A 120 12.54 3.48 -14.81
CA ARG A 120 11.27 3.86 -15.44
C ARG A 120 10.17 4.20 -14.45
N THR A 121 10.18 3.58 -13.27
CA THR A 121 9.11 3.65 -12.25
C THR A 121 7.76 3.12 -12.73
N ILE A 122 6.84 2.91 -11.79
CA ILE A 122 5.50 2.37 -12.02
C ILE A 122 4.46 3.38 -11.54
N GLY A 123 3.43 3.60 -12.35
CA GLY A 123 2.24 4.35 -11.96
C GLY A 123 0.95 3.59 -12.26
N PHE A 124 -0.15 4.07 -11.69
CA PHE A 124 -1.48 3.50 -11.88
C PHE A 124 -2.44 4.51 -12.49
N THR A 125 -3.21 4.04 -13.47
CA THR A 125 -4.38 4.72 -14.02
C THR A 125 -5.62 3.93 -13.61
N ILE A 126 -6.43 4.50 -12.73
CA ILE A 126 -7.59 3.81 -12.14
C ILE A 126 -8.87 4.34 -12.80
N ASN A 127 -9.38 3.58 -13.78
CA ASN A 127 -10.62 3.86 -14.48
C ASN A 127 -11.82 3.31 -13.70
N TYR A 128 -12.07 3.90 -12.54
CA TYR A 128 -13.17 3.48 -11.65
C TYR A 128 -14.43 4.31 -11.90
N THR A 129 -15.55 3.63 -12.09
CA THR A 129 -16.86 4.27 -12.30
C THR A 129 -17.65 4.12 -11.01
N LYS A 130 -17.82 5.23 -10.30
CA LYS A 130 -18.61 5.27 -9.06
C LYS A 130 -20.07 4.93 -9.36
N GLU A 131 -20.70 4.19 -8.46
CA GLU A 131 -22.13 3.86 -8.58
C GLU A 131 -23.00 5.12 -8.51
N ASP A 132 -22.65 6.04 -7.63
CA ASP A 132 -23.22 7.38 -7.54
C ASP A 132 -22.25 8.41 -8.13
N PRO A 133 -22.59 9.10 -9.23
CA PRO A 133 -21.78 10.16 -9.82
C PRO A 133 -21.54 11.36 -8.88
N TYR A 134 -22.38 11.55 -7.86
CA TYR A 134 -22.25 12.63 -6.88
C TYR A 134 -21.43 12.24 -5.65
N ASP A 135 -20.96 11.00 -5.56
CA ASP A 135 -20.10 10.55 -4.48
C ASP A 135 -18.73 11.25 -4.57
N MET A 136 -18.45 12.08 -3.58
CA MET A 136 -17.25 12.92 -3.51
C MET A 136 -16.05 12.22 -2.88
N ARG A 137 -16.21 10.99 -2.37
CA ARG A 137 -15.12 10.23 -1.75
C ARG A 137 -13.97 10.02 -2.72
N GLU A 138 -12.75 10.04 -2.21
CA GLU A 138 -11.56 9.72 -2.98
C GLU A 138 -11.44 8.20 -3.21
N LEU A 139 -10.76 7.76 -4.28
CA LEU A 139 -10.62 6.34 -4.65
C LEU A 139 -10.06 5.47 -3.51
N SER A 140 -9.13 5.98 -2.72
CA SER A 140 -8.55 5.31 -1.56
C SER A 140 -9.51 5.18 -0.37
N GLU A 141 -10.69 5.81 -0.41
CA GLU A 141 -11.75 5.58 0.56
C GLU A 141 -12.68 4.41 0.15
N PHE A 142 -12.58 3.91 -1.09
CA PHE A 142 -13.40 2.79 -1.56
C PHE A 142 -12.79 1.43 -1.17
N PRO A 143 -13.55 0.57 -0.46
CA PRO A 143 -13.00 -0.65 0.12
C PRO A 143 -12.59 -1.70 -0.92
N ASP A 144 -13.24 -1.77 -2.08
CA ASP A 144 -12.92 -2.68 -3.18
C ASP A 144 -11.60 -2.30 -3.87
N ILE A 145 -11.39 -1.02 -4.15
CA ILE A 145 -10.12 -0.50 -4.67
C ILE A 145 -8.99 -0.83 -3.69
N ARG A 146 -9.19 -0.50 -2.41
CA ARG A 146 -8.21 -0.82 -1.35
C ARG A 146 -7.93 -2.31 -1.28
N LEU A 147 -8.95 -3.17 -1.36
CA LEU A 147 -8.78 -4.62 -1.32
C LEU A 147 -7.92 -5.13 -2.48
N TRP A 148 -8.08 -4.55 -3.68
CA TRP A 148 -7.22 -4.86 -4.81
C TRP A 148 -5.74 -4.50 -4.52
N PHE A 149 -5.47 -3.32 -3.95
CA PHE A 149 -4.13 -2.94 -3.53
C PHE A 149 -3.58 -3.79 -2.38
N VAL A 150 -4.42 -4.25 -1.45
CA VAL A 150 -4.02 -5.21 -0.40
C VAL A 150 -3.57 -6.52 -1.04
N ARG A 151 -4.30 -7.03 -2.05
CA ARG A 151 -3.87 -8.22 -2.80
C ARG A 151 -2.55 -7.96 -3.53
N LEU A 152 -2.42 -6.83 -4.20
CA LEU A 152 -1.19 -6.44 -4.88
C LEU A 152 0.01 -6.40 -3.91
N ASP A 153 -0.17 -5.81 -2.72
CA ASP A 153 0.86 -5.74 -1.68
C ASP A 153 1.25 -7.12 -1.16
N SER A 154 0.29 -8.04 -1.04
CA SER A 154 0.57 -9.40 -0.58
C SER A 154 1.44 -10.19 -1.56
N VAL A 155 1.38 -9.86 -2.84
CA VAL A 155 2.13 -10.56 -3.91
C VAL A 155 3.45 -9.84 -4.22
N TYR A 156 3.47 -8.51 -4.19
CA TYR A 156 4.63 -7.68 -4.52
C TYR A 156 4.94 -6.69 -3.39
N PRO A 157 5.37 -7.15 -2.20
CA PRO A 157 5.43 -6.30 -1.01
C PRO A 157 6.54 -5.24 -1.05
N TRP A 158 7.53 -5.39 -1.92
CA TRP A 158 8.60 -4.41 -2.21
C TRP A 158 8.20 -3.34 -3.23
N LEU A 159 7.02 -3.45 -3.86
CA LEU A 159 6.53 -2.52 -4.88
C LEU A 159 6.66 -1.03 -4.53
N PRO A 160 6.48 -0.57 -3.27
CA PRO A 160 6.62 0.85 -2.92
C PRO A 160 7.91 1.52 -3.42
N VAL A 161 9.03 0.79 -3.51
CA VAL A 161 10.30 1.35 -3.96
C VAL A 161 10.38 1.55 -5.48
N LEU A 162 9.48 0.94 -6.23
CA LEU A 162 9.41 1.00 -7.70
C LEU A 162 8.37 2.01 -8.22
N LEU A 163 7.58 2.61 -7.32
CA LEU A 163 6.53 3.56 -7.69
C LEU A 163 7.10 4.90 -8.15
N ASP A 164 6.35 5.63 -8.97
CA ASP A 164 6.68 7.01 -9.35
C ASP A 164 6.42 7.95 -8.16
N TRP A 165 7.44 8.13 -7.32
CA TRP A 165 7.35 8.97 -6.12
C TRP A 165 7.07 10.43 -6.46
N ARG A 166 7.54 10.91 -7.62
CA ARG A 166 7.36 12.31 -8.06
C ARG A 166 5.90 12.61 -8.33
N ALA A 167 5.19 11.65 -8.92
CA ALA A 167 3.75 11.72 -9.20
C ALA A 167 2.87 11.45 -7.96
N GLY A 168 3.47 11.21 -6.79
CA GLY A 168 2.73 10.90 -5.56
C GLY A 168 2.14 9.49 -5.52
N GLU A 169 2.58 8.57 -6.38
CA GLU A 169 2.11 7.17 -6.39
C GLU A 169 2.36 6.48 -5.04
N LEU A 170 3.49 6.78 -4.39
CA LEU A 170 3.82 6.20 -3.08
C LEU A 170 2.84 6.62 -1.98
N ALA A 171 2.45 7.90 -1.96
CA ALA A 171 1.47 8.40 -1.00
C ALA A 171 0.08 7.81 -1.26
N ARG A 172 -0.34 7.74 -2.53
CA ARG A 172 -1.60 7.10 -2.92
C ARG A 172 -1.60 5.60 -2.58
N TYR A 173 -0.50 4.90 -2.83
CA TYR A 173 -0.34 3.50 -2.45
C TYR A 173 -0.45 3.29 -0.93
N ALA A 174 0.18 4.16 -0.14
CA ALA A 174 0.03 4.14 1.31
C ALA A 174 -1.42 4.42 1.73
N ALA A 175 -2.12 5.36 1.09
CA ALA A 175 -3.54 5.65 1.36
C ALA A 175 -4.44 4.43 1.13
N MET A 176 -4.13 3.60 0.13
CA MET A 176 -4.87 2.35 -0.11
C MET A 176 -4.72 1.34 1.04
N LEU A 177 -3.56 1.31 1.70
CA LEU A 177 -3.20 0.27 2.67
C LEU A 177 -3.28 0.71 4.14
N VAL A 178 -3.21 2.01 4.40
CA VAL A 178 -3.16 2.60 5.74
C VAL A 178 -4.45 3.38 6.01
N PRO A 179 -5.06 3.24 7.19
CA PRO A 179 -6.15 4.11 7.61
C PRO A 179 -5.77 5.59 7.49
N HIS A 180 -6.62 6.36 6.83
CA HIS A 180 -6.42 7.78 6.61
C HIS A 180 -7.76 8.50 6.57
N GLN A 181 -7.72 9.83 6.53
CA GLN A 181 -8.85 10.71 6.30
C GLN A 181 -8.48 11.72 5.20
N MET A 182 -9.45 12.14 4.40
CA MET A 182 -9.25 13.21 3.43
C MET A 182 -9.53 14.57 4.07
N SER A 183 -8.57 15.49 3.95
CA SER A 183 -8.70 16.89 4.33
C SER A 183 -8.65 17.76 3.07
N ALA A 184 -9.63 18.65 2.88
CA ALA A 184 -9.63 19.58 1.76
C ALA A 184 -8.38 20.49 1.73
N ARG A 185 -7.79 20.74 2.89
CA ARG A 185 -6.62 21.61 3.07
C ARG A 185 -5.31 20.86 3.05
N MET A 186 -5.24 19.77 3.82
CA MET A 186 -3.99 19.03 4.03
C MET A 186 -3.85 17.85 3.05
N GLY A 187 -4.92 17.46 2.36
CA GLY A 187 -4.97 16.24 1.55
C GLY A 187 -5.12 15.00 2.43
N VAL A 188 -4.43 13.91 2.11
CA VAL A 188 -4.48 12.63 2.83
C VAL A 188 -3.83 12.77 4.20
N VAL A 189 -4.57 12.57 5.27
CA VAL A 189 -4.06 12.57 6.65
C VAL A 189 -4.07 11.14 7.20
N PHE A 190 -2.90 10.57 7.41
CA PHE A 190 -2.77 9.21 7.90
C PHE A 190 -3.01 9.09 9.42
N ASN A 191 -3.51 7.93 9.85
CA ASN A 191 -3.36 7.51 11.24
C ASN A 191 -1.85 7.28 11.51
N PRO A 192 -1.26 7.98 12.50
CA PRO A 192 0.19 7.99 12.68
C PRO A 192 0.74 6.62 13.10
N GLU A 193 0.07 5.92 14.01
CA GLU A 193 0.51 4.59 14.49
C GLU A 193 0.44 3.55 13.37
N ALA A 194 -0.63 3.58 12.56
CA ALA A 194 -0.77 2.67 11.44
C ALA A 194 0.26 2.95 10.33
N LEU A 195 0.55 4.24 10.07
CA LEU A 195 1.57 4.63 9.11
C LEU A 195 2.98 4.22 9.57
N GLU A 196 3.30 4.38 10.85
CA GLU A 196 4.58 3.95 11.41
C GLU A 196 4.79 2.44 11.22
N LEU A 197 3.80 1.62 11.58
CA LEU A 197 3.87 0.17 11.39
C LEU A 197 4.00 -0.22 9.91
N PHE A 198 3.27 0.48 9.04
CA PHE A 198 3.39 0.29 7.59
C PHE A 198 4.80 0.60 7.10
N VAL A 199 5.36 1.76 7.46
CA VAL A 199 6.70 2.18 7.04
C VAL A 199 7.76 1.23 7.57
N MET A 200 7.72 0.84 8.84
CA MET A 200 8.67 -0.13 9.39
C MET A 200 8.61 -1.47 8.66
N LYS A 201 7.40 -2.00 8.39
CA LYS A 201 7.23 -3.23 7.59
C LYS A 201 7.87 -3.06 6.21
N LYS A 202 7.65 -1.93 5.53
CA LYS A 202 8.21 -1.67 4.20
C LYS A 202 9.72 -1.52 4.22
N VAL A 203 10.29 -0.89 5.24
CA VAL A 203 11.75 -0.76 5.39
C VAL A 203 12.42 -2.12 5.44
N PHE A 204 11.92 -3.07 6.25
CA PHE A 204 12.49 -4.42 6.31
C PHE A 204 12.40 -5.15 4.97
N ILE A 205 11.24 -5.12 4.32
CA ILE A 205 11.01 -5.84 3.07
C ILE A 205 11.85 -5.25 1.94
N VAL A 206 11.79 -3.93 1.74
CA VAL A 206 12.49 -3.24 0.65
C VAL A 206 13.99 -3.35 0.81
N TYR A 207 14.50 -3.17 2.03
CA TYR A 207 15.93 -3.28 2.27
C TYR A 207 16.49 -4.66 1.91
N SER A 208 15.85 -5.72 2.42
CA SER A 208 16.25 -7.10 2.11
C SER A 208 16.13 -7.39 0.62
N TRP A 209 15.02 -7.01 -0.01
CA TRP A 209 14.78 -7.25 -1.43
C TRP A 209 15.80 -6.53 -2.33
N LEU A 210 16.14 -5.27 -2.04
CA LEU A 210 17.16 -4.53 -2.78
C LEU A 210 18.55 -5.18 -2.66
N LYS A 211 18.88 -5.75 -1.49
CA LYS A 211 20.13 -6.47 -1.28
C LYS A 211 20.17 -7.78 -2.06
N GLU A 212 19.12 -8.60 -1.96
CA GLU A 212 18.99 -9.87 -2.68
C GLU A 212 19.13 -9.67 -4.20
N ASN A 213 18.64 -8.55 -4.71
CA ASN A 213 18.72 -8.18 -6.13
C ASN A 213 19.98 -7.37 -6.50
N ASN A 214 20.97 -7.25 -5.62
CA ASN A 214 22.25 -6.57 -5.87
C ASN A 214 22.08 -5.12 -6.38
N ILE A 215 21.14 -4.38 -5.79
CA ILE A 215 20.94 -2.96 -6.10
C ILE A 215 21.94 -2.11 -5.32
N ALA A 216 22.53 -1.12 -6.00
CA ALA A 216 23.48 -0.21 -5.39
C ALA A 216 22.80 0.66 -4.31
N LYS A 217 23.50 0.86 -3.18
CA LYS A 217 23.09 1.71 -2.05
C LYS A 217 21.66 1.38 -1.53
N PRO A 218 21.40 0.13 -1.09
CA PRO A 218 20.07 -0.30 -0.65
C PRO A 218 19.58 0.49 0.58
N ARG A 219 20.49 0.83 1.51
CA ARG A 219 20.17 1.67 2.69
C ARG A 219 19.63 3.05 2.27
N LEU A 220 20.36 3.74 1.38
CA LEU A 220 19.98 5.08 0.91
C LEU A 220 18.60 5.07 0.24
N LYS A 221 18.35 4.17 -0.71
CA LYS A 221 17.04 4.06 -1.38
C LYS A 221 15.90 3.76 -0.41
N THR A 222 16.13 2.88 0.57
CA THR A 222 15.13 2.55 1.59
C THR A 222 14.83 3.75 2.49
N CYS A 223 15.86 4.49 2.91
CA CYS A 223 15.71 5.73 3.68
C CYS A 223 14.99 6.82 2.88
N ASP A 224 15.27 6.95 1.58
CA ASP A 224 14.59 7.92 0.73
C ASP A 224 13.09 7.60 0.61
N MET A 225 12.74 6.33 0.41
CA MET A 225 11.34 5.88 0.42
C MET A 225 10.64 6.20 1.75
N ALA A 226 11.27 5.91 2.89
CA ALA A 226 10.70 6.22 4.20
C ALA A 226 10.55 7.74 4.42
N ARG A 227 11.52 8.54 3.95
CA ARG A 227 11.50 10.00 4.03
C ARG A 227 10.34 10.59 3.23
N MET A 228 10.03 10.02 2.07
CA MET A 228 8.85 10.40 1.28
C MET A 228 7.53 10.21 2.05
N LEU A 229 7.50 9.34 3.06
CA LEU A 229 6.35 9.15 3.96
C LEU A 229 6.49 9.87 5.31
N GLY A 230 7.51 10.72 5.47
CA GLY A 230 7.73 11.53 6.67
C GLY A 230 8.61 10.88 7.76
N PHE A 231 9.29 9.76 7.46
CA PHE A 231 10.09 9.02 8.45
C PHE A 231 11.60 9.11 8.17
N GLY A 232 12.38 9.32 9.22
CA GLY A 232 13.82 9.13 9.21
C GLY A 232 14.18 7.76 9.78
N ILE A 233 14.98 6.98 9.05
CA ILE A 233 15.46 5.66 9.49
C ILE A 233 16.93 5.78 9.90
N GLY A 234 17.25 5.32 11.10
CA GLY A 234 18.63 5.27 11.61
C GLY A 234 19.42 4.11 11.00
N ASP A 235 20.73 4.29 10.84
CA ASP A 235 21.60 3.28 10.24
C ASP A 235 21.70 2.00 11.09
N GLU A 236 21.51 2.13 12.41
CA GLU A 236 21.58 1.03 13.37
C GLU A 236 20.55 -0.07 13.07
N LEU A 237 19.39 0.31 12.50
CA LEU A 237 18.36 -0.65 12.11
C LEU A 237 18.87 -1.61 11.04
N PHE A 238 19.58 -1.09 10.03
CA PHE A 238 20.11 -1.91 8.94
C PHE A 238 21.22 -2.83 9.44
N ASP A 239 22.05 -2.36 10.37
CA ASP A 239 23.07 -3.19 11.01
C ASP A 239 22.44 -4.37 11.78
N LEU A 240 21.30 -4.15 12.46
CA LEU A 240 20.55 -5.23 13.11
C LEU A 240 20.01 -6.26 12.11
N VAL A 241 19.52 -5.82 10.96
CA VAL A 241 19.04 -6.72 9.88
C VAL A 241 20.20 -7.51 9.27
N ASP A 242 21.32 -6.84 9.01
CA ASP A 242 22.52 -7.47 8.43
C ASP A 242 23.13 -8.54 9.33
N ASN A 243 23.06 -8.33 10.65
CA ASN A 243 23.53 -9.30 11.65
C ASN A 243 22.66 -10.56 11.75
N LYS A 244 21.42 -10.52 11.26
CA LYS A 244 20.47 -11.66 11.28
C LYS A 244 19.80 -11.82 9.91
N PRO A 245 20.54 -12.28 8.89
CA PRO A 245 19.99 -12.41 7.55
C PRO A 245 18.87 -13.46 7.53
N HIS A 246 17.72 -13.05 7.01
CA HIS A 246 16.61 -13.94 6.66
C HIS A 246 16.29 -13.72 5.19
N SER A 247 16.20 -14.79 4.40
CA SER A 247 15.70 -14.73 3.03
C SER A 247 14.21 -14.43 3.06
N LEU A 248 13.75 -13.48 2.24
CA LEU A 248 12.32 -13.32 1.98
C LEU A 248 11.74 -14.62 1.40
N PRO A 249 10.53 -15.05 1.79
CA PRO A 249 9.86 -16.22 1.23
C PRO A 249 9.50 -16.05 -0.25
#